data_AF-A0A1F2Y2L9-F1
#
_entry.id   AF-A0A1F2Y2L9-F1
#
_cell.length_a   1.000
_cell.length_b   1.000
_cell.length_c   1.000
_cell.angle_alpha   90.00
_cell.angle_beta   90.00
_cell.angle_gamma   90.00
#
_symmetry.space_group_name_H-M   'P 1'
#
loop_
_entity.id
_entity.type
_entity.pdbx_description
1 polymer ?
#
loop_
_entity_poly.entity_id
_entity_poly.type
_entity_poly.pdbx_seq_one_letter_code
_entity_poly.pdbx_strand_id
1 'polypeptide(L)'
;MIASLFMAGCDSNDSGAPLTLMTGARAPEPATNLEGVEGRAAMTSVTTGRTDAIEPGTMIAECVERAGSDTLSGPIVIRLGVSGESVTFRDETRHGLHGCDNSLGPREARQRACGVAFGQLLAGRLRDPRLNVGGCSTRDGEPLGFAWVEPDTGTRFVAVEQDGYVEVYETAAGLPIRVTTGDVDIERSSAEFRISEHGSDGHLIRRYRLEASVAG
;
A
#
# COMPACT_ATOMS: atom_id res chain seq x y z
N MET A 1 -2.58 -60.57 16.92
CA MET A 1 -3.21 -59.79 15.83
C MET A 1 -3.95 -58.62 16.47
N ILE A 2 -3.30 -57.48 16.67
CA ILE A 2 -3.95 -56.19 16.99
C ILE A 2 -3.18 -55.11 16.21
N ALA A 3 -3.98 -54.30 15.53
CA ALA A 3 -3.62 -53.39 14.46
C ALA A 3 -2.84 -52.15 14.92
N SER A 4 -2.04 -51.65 13.98
CA SER A 4 -1.35 -50.36 14.00
C SER A 4 -2.29 -49.19 14.29
N LEU A 5 -1.82 -48.19 15.03
CA LEU A 5 -2.19 -46.80 14.79
C LEU A 5 -0.92 -45.99 14.53
N PHE A 6 -0.75 -45.61 13.26
CA PHE A 6 0.11 -44.52 12.86
C PHE A 6 -0.56 -43.21 13.27
N MET A 7 0.03 -42.47 14.20
CA MET A 7 -0.21 -41.03 14.29
C MET A 7 0.95 -40.31 13.62
N ALA A 8 0.85 -40.18 12.30
CA ALA A 8 1.55 -39.13 11.57
C ALA A 8 0.74 -37.85 11.75
N GLY A 9 1.05 -37.10 12.81
CA GLY A 9 0.59 -35.72 12.97
C GLY A 9 1.69 -34.79 12.48
N CYS A 10 1.76 -34.56 11.17
CA CYS A 10 2.46 -33.39 10.66
C CYS A 10 1.59 -32.19 10.96
N ASP A 11 1.82 -31.57 12.12
CA ASP A 11 1.32 -30.24 12.41
C ASP A 11 2.16 -29.25 11.60
N SER A 12 1.89 -29.19 10.30
CA SER A 12 2.39 -28.11 9.45
C SER A 12 1.57 -26.89 9.83
N ASN A 13 2.11 -26.14 10.77
CA ASN A 13 1.71 -24.78 11.10
C ASN A 13 1.80 -23.96 9.81
N ASP A 14 0.74 -23.97 8.99
CA ASP A 14 0.58 -23.14 7.79
C ASP A 14 0.20 -21.73 8.28
N SER A 15 1.08 -21.14 9.07
CA SER A 15 1.11 -19.71 9.36
C SER A 15 1.63 -19.00 8.11
N GLY A 16 0.83 -19.10 7.05
CA GLY A 16 1.06 -18.50 5.75
C GLY A 16 0.49 -17.10 5.70
N ALA A 17 1.20 -16.22 4.99
CA ALA A 17 0.78 -14.87 4.62
C ALA A 17 -0.74 -14.68 4.49
N PRO A 18 -1.30 -13.54 4.93
CA PRO A 18 -2.69 -13.20 4.64
C PRO A 18 -2.90 -13.07 3.11
N LEU A 19 -3.48 -14.10 2.50
CA LEU A 19 -3.95 -14.10 1.11
C LEU A 19 -5.26 -13.32 0.95
N THR A 20 -5.61 -12.48 1.93
CA THR A 20 -6.84 -11.71 1.95
C THR A 20 -6.52 -10.24 2.15
N LEU A 21 -7.13 -9.41 1.32
CA LEU A 21 -7.13 -7.97 1.49
C LEU A 21 -7.87 -7.61 2.78
N MET A 22 -7.73 -6.37 3.25
CA MET A 22 -8.36 -5.92 4.49
C MET A 22 -9.91 -6.03 4.50
N THR A 23 -10.55 -6.17 3.34
CA THR A 23 -11.99 -6.44 3.19
C THR A 23 -12.38 -7.90 3.41
N GLY A 24 -11.41 -8.81 3.53
CA GLY A 24 -11.59 -10.26 3.56
C GLY A 24 -11.65 -10.92 2.17
N ALA A 25 -11.64 -10.14 1.09
CA ALA A 25 -11.55 -10.67 -0.27
C ALA A 25 -10.18 -11.31 -0.52
N ARG A 26 -10.11 -12.36 -1.34
CA ARG A 26 -8.83 -12.97 -1.74
C ARG A 26 -7.98 -11.94 -2.51
N ALA A 27 -6.71 -11.81 -2.13
CA ALA A 27 -5.73 -11.00 -2.84
C ALA A 27 -5.54 -11.57 -4.26
N PRO A 28 -5.59 -10.73 -5.31
CA PRO A 28 -5.20 -11.14 -6.65
C PRO A 28 -3.77 -11.66 -6.68
N GLU A 29 -3.45 -12.43 -7.72
CA GLU A 29 -2.09 -12.85 -8.03
C GLU A 29 -1.61 -12.06 -9.26
N PRO A 30 -0.33 -11.64 -9.31
CA PRO A 30 0.22 -11.04 -10.51
C PRO A 30 0.11 -12.02 -11.70
N ALA A 31 -0.22 -11.49 -12.89
CA ALA A 31 -0.37 -12.32 -14.09
C ALA A 31 0.95 -12.92 -14.60
N THR A 32 2.09 -12.48 -14.05
CA THR A 32 3.43 -12.96 -14.38
C THR A 32 4.21 -13.23 -13.09
N ASN A 33 5.23 -14.08 -13.19
CA ASN A 33 6.16 -14.29 -12.09
C ASN A 33 7.11 -13.09 -11.98
N LEU A 34 7.29 -12.56 -10.78
CA LEU A 34 8.17 -11.42 -10.53
C LEU A 34 9.56 -11.91 -10.16
N GLU A 35 10.56 -11.52 -10.94
CA GLU A 35 11.93 -12.02 -10.80
C GLU A 35 12.53 -11.68 -9.42
N GLY A 36 13.00 -12.71 -8.72
CA GLY A 36 13.64 -12.54 -7.41
C GLY A 36 12.68 -12.15 -6.28
N VAL A 37 11.36 -12.19 -6.52
CA VAL A 37 10.35 -12.18 -5.45
C VAL A 37 10.19 -13.63 -4.97
N GLU A 38 10.81 -13.93 -3.83
CA GLU A 38 10.72 -15.23 -3.19
C GLU A 38 9.62 -15.21 -2.13
N GLY A 39 8.83 -16.27 -2.03
CA GLY A 39 7.73 -16.39 -1.06
C GLY A 39 6.34 -16.11 -1.65
N ARG A 40 5.35 -15.92 -0.77
CA ARG A 40 3.96 -15.71 -1.17
C ARG A 40 3.74 -14.23 -1.48
N ALA A 41 3.32 -13.93 -2.72
CA ALA A 41 2.94 -12.60 -3.14
C ALA A 41 1.44 -12.34 -2.88
N ALA A 42 1.12 -11.24 -2.22
CA ALA A 42 -0.24 -10.73 -2.08
C ALA A 42 -0.36 -9.45 -2.90
N MET A 43 -1.04 -9.51 -4.05
CA MET A 43 -1.24 -8.33 -4.87
C MET A 43 -2.37 -7.47 -4.30
N THR A 44 -2.13 -6.17 -4.24
CA THR A 44 -3.17 -5.18 -3.92
C THR A 44 -4.19 -5.11 -5.04
N SER A 45 -5.46 -4.86 -4.70
CA SER A 45 -6.45 -4.46 -5.69
C SER A 45 -6.27 -2.99 -6.03
N VAL A 46 -6.34 -2.65 -7.31
CA VAL A 46 -6.29 -1.26 -7.79
C VAL A 46 -7.55 -0.93 -8.57
N THR A 47 -8.13 0.23 -8.27
CA THR A 47 -9.22 0.81 -9.04
C THR A 47 -8.90 2.26 -9.37
N THR A 48 -9.22 2.69 -10.59
CA THR A 48 -9.14 4.11 -10.98
C THR A 48 -10.54 4.71 -11.02
N GLY A 49 -10.78 5.74 -10.22
CA GLY A 49 -12.00 6.54 -10.21
C GLY A 49 -11.86 7.83 -11.02
N ARG A 50 -13.00 8.49 -11.23
CA ARG A 50 -13.07 9.82 -11.84
C ARG A 50 -13.59 10.82 -10.80
N THR A 51 -13.17 12.07 -10.95
CA THR A 51 -13.52 13.18 -10.03
C THR A 51 -15.00 13.57 -10.11
N ASP A 52 -15.68 13.30 -11.23
CA ASP A 52 -17.10 13.60 -11.46
C ASP A 52 -18.07 12.58 -10.84
N ALA A 53 -17.55 11.49 -10.25
CA ALA A 53 -18.34 10.39 -9.71
C ALA A 53 -18.07 10.13 -8.21
N ILE A 54 -17.61 11.14 -7.47
CA ILE A 54 -17.29 10.99 -6.04
C ILE A 54 -18.60 10.95 -5.23
N GLU A 55 -18.90 9.78 -4.66
CA GLU A 55 -20.05 9.60 -3.78
C GLU A 55 -19.78 10.13 -2.36
N PRO A 56 -20.71 10.90 -1.77
CA PRO A 56 -20.58 11.38 -0.40
C PRO A 56 -20.41 10.25 0.62
N GLY A 57 -19.62 10.52 1.66
CA GLY A 57 -19.40 9.55 2.73
C GLY A 57 -18.51 8.36 2.33
N THR A 58 -17.81 8.42 1.20
CA THR A 58 -16.74 7.48 0.82
C THR A 58 -15.38 7.94 1.31
N MET A 59 -14.38 7.04 1.31
CA MET A 59 -12.98 7.40 1.59
C MET A 59 -12.43 8.43 0.58
N ILE A 60 -12.91 8.37 -0.66
CA ILE A 60 -12.54 9.36 -1.70
C ILE A 60 -13.07 10.74 -1.32
N ALA A 61 -14.35 10.85 -0.97
CA ALA A 61 -14.96 12.12 -0.58
C ALA A 61 -14.24 12.75 0.61
N GLU A 62 -13.96 11.96 1.65
CA GLU A 62 -13.19 12.44 2.81
C GLU A 62 -11.78 12.90 2.42
N CYS A 63 -11.10 12.16 1.55
CA CYS A 63 -9.76 12.52 1.13
C CYS A 63 -9.71 13.84 0.36
N VAL A 64 -10.69 14.04 -0.52
CA VAL A 64 -10.85 15.24 -1.33
C VAL A 64 -11.22 16.45 -0.46
N GLU A 65 -12.13 16.27 0.48
CA GLU A 65 -12.49 17.30 1.46
C GLU A 65 -11.27 17.75 2.26
N ARG A 66 -10.45 16.80 2.74
CA ARG A 66 -9.21 17.10 3.48
C ARG A 66 -8.15 17.78 2.62
N ALA A 67 -8.13 17.55 1.31
CA ALA A 67 -7.23 18.24 0.38
C ALA A 67 -7.66 19.67 0.03
N GLY A 68 -8.93 20.03 0.28
CA GLY A 68 -9.56 21.25 -0.20
C GLY A 68 -10.20 21.01 -1.56
N SER A 69 -11.53 21.13 -1.64
CA SER A 69 -12.42 20.69 -2.73
C SER A 69 -12.05 21.12 -4.15
N ASP A 70 -11.28 22.19 -4.30
CA ASP A 70 -10.98 22.83 -5.59
C ASP A 70 -9.64 22.39 -6.18
N THR A 71 -9.03 21.33 -5.63
CA THR A 71 -7.65 20.96 -5.96
C THR A 71 -7.54 19.70 -6.81
N LEU A 72 -8.61 19.07 -7.29
CA LEU A 72 -8.52 17.78 -7.99
C LEU A 72 -8.22 17.87 -9.49
N SER A 73 -7.22 17.14 -9.97
CA SER A 73 -7.04 16.91 -11.41
C SER A 73 -6.72 15.47 -11.78
N GLY A 74 -7.40 15.01 -12.83
CA GLY A 74 -7.15 13.72 -13.43
C GLY A 74 -7.72 12.54 -12.63
N PRO A 75 -7.16 11.35 -12.80
CA PRO A 75 -7.68 10.13 -12.20
C PRO A 75 -7.41 10.05 -10.69
N ILE A 76 -8.36 9.47 -9.98
CA ILE A 76 -8.21 9.08 -8.57
C ILE A 76 -7.82 7.61 -8.56
N VAL A 77 -6.82 7.24 -7.77
CA VAL A 77 -6.32 5.88 -7.67
C VAL A 77 -6.59 5.35 -6.27
N ILE A 78 -7.27 4.21 -6.19
CA ILE A 78 -7.59 3.53 -4.94
C ILE A 78 -6.80 2.24 -4.92
N ARG A 79 -6.13 1.95 -3.80
CA ARG A 79 -5.47 0.69 -3.54
C ARG A 79 -6.01 0.06 -2.28
N LEU A 80 -6.24 -1.23 -2.36
CA LEU A 80 -6.62 -2.05 -1.23
C LEU A 80 -5.59 -3.17 -1.08
N GLY A 81 -4.83 -3.11 0.00
CA GLY A 81 -3.85 -4.12 0.38
C GLY A 81 -4.34 -5.00 1.53
N VAL A 82 -3.38 -5.71 2.11
CA VAL A 82 -3.60 -6.64 3.23
C VAL A 82 -4.01 -5.89 4.49
N SER A 83 -3.24 -4.86 4.85
CA SER A 83 -3.41 -4.13 6.12
C SER A 83 -3.84 -2.67 5.92
N GLY A 84 -3.84 -2.19 4.68
CA GLY A 84 -4.11 -0.80 4.37
C GLY A 84 -4.90 -0.57 3.09
N GLU A 85 -5.53 0.59 3.03
CA GLU A 85 -6.15 1.17 1.85
C GLU A 85 -5.54 2.56 1.63
N SER A 86 -5.36 2.96 0.37
CA SER A 86 -4.93 4.31 0.04
C SER A 86 -5.75 4.90 -1.09
N VAL A 87 -6.07 6.18 -1.00
CA VAL A 87 -6.60 7.00 -2.10
C VAL A 87 -5.55 8.02 -2.47
N THR A 88 -5.18 8.09 -3.76
CA THR A 88 -4.20 9.05 -4.27
C THR A 88 -4.71 9.79 -5.49
N PHE A 89 -4.37 11.08 -5.60
CA PHE A 89 -4.70 11.91 -6.75
C PHE A 89 -3.74 13.08 -6.86
N ARG A 90 -3.61 13.62 -8.06
CA ARG A 90 -2.81 14.81 -8.33
C ARG A 90 -3.65 16.07 -8.17
N ASP A 91 -3.01 17.14 -7.75
CA ASP A 91 -3.68 18.42 -7.66
C ASP A 91 -3.88 19.09 -9.05
N GLU A 92 -4.74 20.10 -9.14
CA GLU A 92 -4.96 20.90 -10.36
C GLU A 92 -3.70 21.58 -10.88
N THR A 93 -2.82 22.00 -9.97
CA THR A 93 -1.55 22.63 -10.33
C THR A 93 -0.58 21.64 -10.98
N ARG A 94 -0.83 20.34 -10.83
CA ARG A 94 0.02 19.21 -11.19
C ARG A 94 1.38 19.22 -10.49
N HIS A 95 1.52 20.00 -9.42
CA HIS A 95 2.71 20.10 -8.58
C HIS A 95 2.53 19.45 -7.21
N GLY A 96 1.31 19.05 -6.86
CA GLY A 96 0.97 18.39 -5.62
C GLY A 96 0.39 17.00 -5.86
N LEU A 97 0.70 16.07 -4.95
CA LEU A 97 0.10 14.75 -4.87
C LEU A 97 -0.52 14.59 -3.49
N HIS A 98 -1.80 14.25 -3.46
CA HIS A 98 -2.53 13.99 -2.22
C HIS A 98 -2.67 12.49 -2.04
N GLY A 99 -2.56 12.05 -0.79
CA GLY A 99 -2.77 10.68 -0.37
C GLY A 99 -3.60 10.66 0.91
N CYS A 100 -4.54 9.74 1.02
CA CYS A 100 -5.17 9.41 2.30
C CYS A 100 -5.07 7.93 2.54
N ASP A 101 -4.76 7.58 3.77
CA ASP A 101 -4.48 6.22 4.19
C ASP A 101 -5.59 5.75 5.13
N ASN A 102 -5.95 4.48 5.01
CA ASN A 102 -6.93 3.78 5.83
C ASN A 102 -6.34 2.41 6.24
N SER A 103 -6.74 1.87 7.39
CA SER A 103 -6.27 0.58 7.92
C SER A 103 -7.42 -0.18 8.61
N LEU A 104 -7.17 -1.22 9.39
CA LEU A 104 -8.21 -1.93 10.17
C LEU A 104 -8.29 -1.49 11.64
N GLY A 105 -7.37 -0.64 12.08
CA GLY A 105 -7.26 -0.23 13.46
C GLY A 105 -8.45 0.60 13.97
N PRO A 106 -8.60 0.65 15.31
CA PRO A 106 -9.64 1.41 15.99
C PRO A 106 -9.51 2.91 15.68
N ARG A 107 -10.65 3.59 15.54
CA ARG A 107 -10.73 5.02 15.23
C ARG A 107 -12.04 5.64 15.68
N GLU A 108 -12.11 6.97 15.63
CA GLU A 108 -13.36 7.70 15.82
C GLU A 108 -14.41 7.33 14.76
N ALA A 109 -15.66 7.11 15.18
CA ALA A 109 -16.72 6.56 14.33
C ALA A 109 -17.03 7.36 13.04
N ARG A 110 -16.56 8.60 12.92
CA ARG A 110 -16.79 9.47 11.76
C ARG A 110 -15.60 9.61 10.81
N GLN A 111 -14.42 9.13 11.19
CA GLN A 111 -13.21 9.23 10.36
C GLN A 111 -12.98 7.91 9.62
N ARG A 112 -12.89 7.93 8.29
CA ARG A 112 -12.44 6.76 7.52
C ARG A 112 -10.94 6.81 7.33
N ALA A 113 -10.39 7.98 7.01
CA ALA A 113 -8.96 8.17 6.83
C ALA A 113 -8.24 8.24 8.18
N CYS A 114 -7.28 7.34 8.37
CA CYS A 114 -6.38 7.34 9.51
C CYS A 114 -5.11 8.17 9.26
N GLY A 115 -4.77 8.45 7.99
CA GLY A 115 -3.62 9.28 7.62
C GLY A 115 -3.92 10.15 6.41
N VAL A 116 -3.19 11.27 6.29
CA VAL A 116 -3.17 12.14 5.11
C VAL A 116 -1.73 12.49 4.75
N ALA A 117 -1.40 12.46 3.47
CA ALA A 117 -0.08 12.75 2.93
C ALA A 117 -0.19 13.80 1.83
N PHE A 118 0.77 14.73 1.81
CA PHE A 118 1.01 15.61 0.69
C PHE A 118 2.45 15.42 0.19
N GLY A 119 2.58 15.17 -1.11
CA GLY A 119 3.84 15.02 -1.82
C GLY A 119 4.03 16.15 -2.83
N GLN A 120 5.15 16.87 -2.76
CA GLN A 120 5.49 17.86 -3.78
C GLN A 120 6.15 17.17 -4.98
N LEU A 121 5.68 17.54 -6.17
CA LEU A 121 6.20 17.07 -7.44
C LEU A 121 7.15 18.12 -8.03
N LEU A 122 8.39 17.71 -8.33
CA LEU A 122 9.39 18.52 -9.02
C LEU A 122 9.67 17.88 -10.39
N ALA A 123 9.50 18.63 -11.47
CA ALA A 123 9.57 18.11 -12.84
C ALA A 123 8.69 16.84 -13.04
N GLY A 124 7.53 16.81 -12.38
CA GLY A 124 6.55 15.73 -12.47
C GLY A 124 6.78 14.53 -11.54
N ARG A 125 7.89 14.48 -10.80
CA ARG A 125 8.25 13.39 -9.88
C ARG A 125 8.23 13.79 -8.42
N LEU A 126 7.90 12.86 -7.55
CA LEU A 126 7.91 13.08 -6.11
C LEU A 126 9.34 13.33 -5.58
N ARG A 127 9.47 14.36 -4.73
CA ARG A 127 10.76 14.74 -4.13
C ARG A 127 11.11 14.00 -2.84
N ASP A 128 10.11 13.58 -2.09
CA ASP A 128 10.26 13.12 -0.69
C ASP A 128 9.30 11.96 -0.40
N PRO A 129 9.81 10.77 -0.03
CA PRO A 129 9.02 9.60 0.31
C PRO A 129 8.44 9.69 1.74
N ARG A 130 7.65 10.74 2.02
CA ARG A 130 7.15 11.02 3.37
C ARG A 130 6.42 9.84 4.01
N LEU A 131 6.76 9.59 5.27
CA LEU A 131 6.10 8.59 6.10
C LEU A 131 4.89 9.21 6.81
N ASN A 132 3.78 8.50 6.79
CA ASN A 132 2.70 8.73 7.75
C ASN A 132 2.73 7.60 8.76
N VAL A 133 2.93 7.91 10.05
CA VAL A 133 2.76 6.98 11.16
C VAL A 133 1.92 7.61 12.27
N GLY A 134 1.33 6.76 13.12
CA GLY A 134 0.65 7.16 14.35
C GLY A 134 -0.86 7.37 14.23
N GLY A 135 -1.38 7.56 13.02
CA GLY A 135 -2.83 7.58 12.80
C GLY A 135 -3.42 6.22 12.43
N CYS A 136 -2.65 5.40 11.70
CA CYS A 136 -3.07 4.09 11.20
C CYS A 136 -2.49 2.95 12.04
N SER A 137 -3.26 1.88 12.20
CA SER A 137 -2.85 0.71 12.95
C SER A 137 -3.52 -0.58 12.45
N THR A 138 -2.94 -1.72 12.79
CA THR A 138 -3.55 -3.03 12.59
C THR A 138 -4.80 -3.17 13.47
N ARG A 139 -5.58 -4.24 13.27
CA ARG A 139 -6.76 -4.54 14.09
C ARG A 139 -6.42 -4.64 15.59
N ASP A 140 -5.22 -5.14 15.90
CA ASP A 140 -4.73 -5.32 17.26
C ASP A 140 -4.08 -4.06 17.84
N GLY A 141 -4.06 -2.95 17.07
CA GLY A 141 -3.58 -1.66 17.51
C GLY A 141 -2.09 -1.42 17.25
N GLU A 142 -1.41 -2.32 16.54
CA GLU A 142 0.01 -2.14 16.17
C GLU A 142 0.14 -1.03 15.12
N PRO A 143 1.13 -0.14 15.22
CA PRO A 143 1.29 0.97 14.27
C PRO A 143 1.51 0.49 12.83
N LEU A 144 0.92 1.21 11.88
CA LEU A 144 1.20 1.04 10.45
C LEU A 144 1.81 2.31 9.86
N GLY A 145 2.83 2.11 9.03
CA GLY A 145 3.50 3.15 8.26
C GLY A 145 3.04 3.14 6.81
N PHE A 146 2.82 4.33 6.25
CA PHE A 146 2.56 4.52 4.82
C PHE A 146 3.59 5.48 4.23
N ALA A 147 4.26 5.07 3.15
CA ALA A 147 5.24 5.90 2.46
C ALA A 147 4.92 6.02 0.97
N TRP A 148 5.40 7.10 0.35
CA TRP A 148 5.29 7.24 -1.09
C TRP A 148 6.43 6.51 -1.82
N VAL A 149 6.08 5.86 -2.92
CA VAL A 149 7.02 5.30 -3.89
C VAL A 149 6.70 5.88 -5.26
N GLU A 150 7.69 6.51 -5.89
CA GLU A 150 7.65 6.92 -7.29
C GLU A 150 8.26 5.79 -8.15
N PRO A 151 7.43 5.01 -8.87
CA PRO A 151 7.94 3.95 -9.74
C PRO A 151 8.79 4.52 -10.87
N ASP A 152 9.78 3.77 -11.31
CA ASP A 152 10.57 4.13 -12.50
C ASP A 152 9.75 3.98 -13.79
N THR A 153 10.32 4.50 -14.87
CA THR A 153 9.78 4.36 -16.21
C THR A 153 9.75 2.89 -16.60
N GLY A 154 8.59 2.40 -17.02
CA GLY A 154 8.41 1.00 -17.43
C GLY A 154 8.04 0.05 -16.29
N THR A 155 8.03 0.51 -15.04
CA THR A 155 7.57 -0.29 -13.90
C THR A 155 6.07 -0.56 -13.99
N ARG A 156 5.70 -1.84 -13.98
CA ARG A 156 4.31 -2.30 -13.85
C ARG A 156 3.98 -2.73 -12.43
N PHE A 157 4.93 -3.35 -11.73
CA PHE A 157 4.72 -3.84 -10.38
C PHE A 157 5.81 -3.33 -9.43
N VAL A 158 5.39 -2.88 -8.25
CA VAL A 158 6.26 -2.55 -7.12
C VAL A 158 6.01 -3.60 -6.05
N ALA A 159 7.01 -4.39 -5.71
CA ALA A 159 6.95 -5.42 -4.69
C ALA A 159 7.67 -4.94 -3.44
N VAL A 160 7.00 -5.02 -2.29
CA VAL A 160 7.49 -4.57 -0.99
C VAL A 160 7.55 -5.77 -0.06
N GLU A 161 8.73 -6.08 0.46
CA GLU A 161 8.89 -7.15 1.45
C GLU A 161 8.19 -6.77 2.76
N GLN A 162 7.43 -7.70 3.30
CA GLN A 162 6.74 -7.64 4.58
C GLN A 162 7.18 -8.81 5.45
N ASP A 163 6.80 -8.83 6.72
CA ASP A 163 7.04 -10.00 7.56
C ASP A 163 6.23 -11.21 7.06
N GLY A 164 6.94 -12.21 6.53
CA GLY A 164 6.37 -13.46 6.05
C GLY A 164 5.71 -13.43 4.65
N TYR A 165 5.69 -12.29 3.94
CA TYR A 165 5.13 -12.19 2.59
C TYR A 165 5.67 -11.00 1.78
N VAL A 166 5.29 -10.92 0.51
CA VAL A 166 5.59 -9.77 -0.35
C VAL A 166 4.29 -9.13 -0.80
N GLU A 167 4.11 -7.85 -0.50
CA GLU A 167 2.95 -7.10 -0.98
C GLU A 167 3.26 -6.47 -2.34
N VAL A 168 2.41 -6.72 -3.33
CA VAL A 168 2.63 -6.29 -4.72
C VAL A 168 1.64 -5.20 -5.11
N TYR A 169 2.16 -4.10 -5.64
CA TYR A 169 1.40 -2.93 -6.04
C TYR A 169 1.51 -2.73 -7.55
N GLU A 170 0.38 -2.71 -8.23
CA GLU A 170 0.35 -2.41 -9.66
C GLU A 170 0.42 -0.89 -9.90
N THR A 171 1.22 -0.44 -10.86
CA THR A 171 1.23 0.96 -11.27
C THR A 171 -0.08 1.31 -11.97
N ALA A 172 -0.65 2.48 -11.65
CA ALA A 172 -1.89 2.94 -12.25
C ALA A 172 -1.88 4.43 -12.45
N ALA A 173 -2.41 4.86 -13.60
CA ALA A 173 -2.65 6.25 -13.93
C ALA A 173 -1.42 7.19 -13.83
N GLY A 174 -0.20 6.65 -13.87
CA GLY A 174 1.02 7.43 -13.72
C GLY A 174 1.15 8.16 -12.38
N LEU A 175 0.48 7.65 -11.33
CA LEU A 175 0.58 8.20 -9.98
C LEU A 175 1.56 7.40 -9.12
N PRO A 176 2.30 8.07 -8.23
CA PRO A 176 3.05 7.42 -7.18
C PRO A 176 2.14 6.59 -6.26
N ILE A 177 2.75 5.59 -5.63
CA ILE A 177 2.07 4.57 -4.84
C ILE A 177 2.25 4.87 -3.36
N ARG A 178 1.18 4.77 -2.56
CA ARG A 178 1.30 4.65 -1.11
C ARG A 178 1.50 3.18 -0.76
N VAL A 179 2.67 2.85 -0.22
CA VAL A 179 3.01 1.49 0.23
C VAL A 179 2.93 1.42 1.75
N THR A 180 2.47 0.28 2.26
CA THR A 180 2.35 0.00 3.69
C THR A 180 3.50 -0.80 4.27
N THR A 181 3.74 -0.64 5.57
CA THR A 181 4.57 -1.53 6.38
C THR A 181 4.08 -1.57 7.82
N GLY A 182 4.23 -2.72 8.48
CA GLY A 182 4.09 -2.84 9.93
C GLY A 182 5.42 -2.61 10.69
N ASP A 183 6.55 -2.62 9.99
CA ASP A 183 7.87 -2.42 10.58
C ASP A 183 8.15 -0.92 10.74
N VAL A 184 7.61 -0.34 11.81
CA VAL A 184 7.72 1.08 12.15
C VAL A 184 8.58 1.25 13.40
N ASP A 185 9.65 2.03 13.28
CA ASP A 185 10.39 2.55 14.41
C ASP A 185 9.67 3.79 14.97
N ILE A 186 8.92 3.58 16.04
CA ILE A 186 8.13 4.64 16.69
C ILE A 186 9.03 5.67 17.38
N GLU A 187 10.15 5.24 17.95
CA GLU A 187 11.08 6.14 18.64
C GLU A 187 11.72 7.13 17.66
N ARG A 188 12.02 6.66 16.44
CA ARG A 188 12.61 7.48 15.37
C ARG A 188 11.59 8.08 14.42
N SER A 189 10.32 7.68 14.52
CA SER A 189 9.27 8.07 13.58
C SER A 189 9.66 7.76 12.13
N SER A 190 10.21 6.57 11.91
CA SER A 190 10.78 6.13 10.63
C SER A 190 10.37 4.70 10.27
N ALA A 191 10.52 4.33 9.00
CA ALA A 191 10.36 2.96 8.53
C ALA A 191 11.28 2.69 7.35
N GLU A 192 11.78 1.45 7.25
CA GLU A 192 12.53 0.95 6.09
C GLU A 192 11.61 0.09 5.23
N PHE A 193 11.66 0.28 3.91
CA PHE A 193 10.97 -0.55 2.93
C PHE A 193 12.01 -1.20 2.03
N ARG A 194 11.94 -2.52 1.87
CA ARG A 194 12.73 -3.24 0.87
C ARG A 194 11.87 -3.44 -0.37
N ILE A 195 12.28 -2.79 -1.45
CA ILE A 195 11.46 -2.62 -2.63
C ILE A 195 12.17 -3.23 -3.83
N SER A 196 11.40 -3.93 -4.66
CA SER A 196 11.79 -4.29 -6.02
C SER A 196 10.73 -3.83 -7.02
N GLU A 197 11.17 -3.33 -8.16
CA GLU A 197 10.31 -2.88 -9.25
C GLU A 197 10.47 -3.77 -10.46
N HIS A 198 9.35 -4.06 -11.12
CA HIS A 198 9.28 -5.06 -12.18
C HIS A 198 8.50 -4.54 -13.39
N GLY A 199 8.94 -4.98 -14.57
CA GLY A 199 8.25 -4.74 -15.83
C GLY A 199 6.94 -5.52 -15.95
N SER A 200 6.21 -5.31 -17.04
CA SER A 200 4.96 -6.04 -17.33
C SER A 200 5.17 -7.54 -17.57
N ASP A 201 6.38 -7.93 -17.97
CA ASP A 201 6.81 -9.32 -18.15
C ASP A 201 7.30 -9.96 -16.84
N GLY A 202 7.44 -9.18 -15.77
CA GLY A 202 7.94 -9.62 -14.47
C GLY A 202 9.46 -9.53 -14.32
N HIS A 203 10.18 -9.00 -15.32
CA HIS A 203 11.62 -8.78 -15.22
C HIS A 203 11.94 -7.70 -14.18
N LEU A 204 12.98 -7.94 -13.39
CA LEU A 204 13.45 -7.01 -12.37
C LEU A 204 14.06 -5.76 -13.04
N ILE A 205 13.49 -4.59 -12.77
CA ILE A 205 14.02 -3.29 -13.19
C ILE A 205 15.07 -2.81 -12.18
N ARG A 206 14.72 -2.82 -10.89
CA ARG A 206 15.61 -2.39 -9.81
C ARG A 206 15.19 -2.94 -8.44
N ARG A 207 16.13 -2.96 -7.51
CA ARG A 207 15.92 -3.28 -6.09
C ARG A 207 16.63 -2.25 -5.22
N TYR A 208 15.97 -1.77 -4.17
CA TYR A 208 16.53 -0.75 -3.28
C TYR A 208 15.86 -0.77 -1.91
N ARG A 209 16.47 -0.03 -0.97
CA ARG A 209 15.87 0.28 0.33
C ARG A 209 15.42 1.73 0.34
N LEU A 210 14.21 1.94 0.84
CA LEU A 210 13.63 3.26 1.06
C LEU A 210 13.52 3.49 2.55
N GLU A 211 14.18 4.52 3.05
CA GLU A 211 13.97 5.00 4.41
C GLU A 211 13.02 6.21 4.35
N ALA A 212 11.95 6.16 5.13
CA ALA A 212 10.94 7.20 5.20
C ALA A 212 10.81 7.70 6.65
N SER A 213 10.48 8.99 6.83
CA SER A 213 10.25 9.58 8.16
C SER A 213 9.09 10.60 8.14
N VAL A 214 8.48 10.89 9.30
CA VAL A 214 7.24 11.70 9.42
C VAL A 214 7.39 13.14 8.93
N ALA A 215 8.60 13.67 9.03
CA ALA A 215 9.03 14.89 8.39
C ALA A 215 10.55 14.83 8.38
N GLY A 216 11.16 14.78 7.19
CA GLY A 216 12.60 14.92 6.97
C GLY A 216 12.88 16.19 6.19
#